data_AF-A0AA39NHK1-F1
#
_entry.id   AF-A0AA39NHK1-F1
#
_cell.length_a   1.000
_cell.length_b   1.000
_cell.length_c   1.000
_cell.angle_alpha   90.00
_cell.angle_beta   90.00
_cell.angle_gamma   90.00
#
_symmetry.space_group_name_H-M   'P 1'
#
loop_
_entity.id
_entity.type
_entity.pdbx_description
1 polymer ?
#
loop_
_entity_poly.entity_id
_entity_poly.type
_entity_poly.pdbx_seq_one_letter_code
_entity_poly.pdbx_strand_id
1 'polypeptide(L)'
;MPVSVGHPRKYQTQEEQRQAHAESSARSYTRHKRKINKRHQRKYQVADPPLQVSAVSTHQNISQPKTIIKSLNLHLLNRALRKNDNFLALVEHSPHAYAERLSSTSWKRELIKDVTIFEDRILNAAGVGNDLAEVQKIWEGMQEVERWLEDILCGTLEGVDILTKVYQDQTLMYQLAK
;
A
#
# COMPACT_ATOMS: atom_id res chain seq x y z
N MET A 1 5.34 -59.94 -8.11
CA MET A 1 5.14 -58.54 -7.68
C MET A 1 6.03 -57.66 -8.55
N PRO A 2 5.49 -56.81 -9.43
CA PRO A 2 6.31 -55.93 -10.25
C PRO A 2 7.01 -54.89 -9.36
N VAL A 3 8.33 -54.79 -9.50
CA VAL A 3 9.13 -53.81 -8.78
C VAL A 3 8.79 -52.44 -9.36
N SER A 4 8.16 -51.59 -8.56
CA SER A 4 7.89 -50.19 -8.89
C SER A 4 9.23 -49.50 -9.18
N VAL A 5 9.47 -49.19 -10.45
CA VAL A 5 10.66 -48.44 -10.88
C VAL A 5 10.46 -46.99 -10.46
N GLY A 6 10.90 -46.69 -9.24
CA GLY A 6 10.83 -45.34 -8.67
C GLY A 6 11.51 -44.33 -9.59
N HIS A 7 10.84 -43.20 -9.83
CA HIS A 7 11.40 -42.13 -10.66
C HIS A 7 12.79 -41.72 -10.12
N PRO A 8 13.81 -41.65 -10.99
CA PRO A 8 15.14 -41.23 -10.58
C PRO A 8 15.08 -39.84 -9.95
N ARG A 9 15.71 -39.69 -8.80
CA ARG A 9 15.81 -38.39 -8.12
C ARG A 9 16.60 -37.45 -9.02
N LYS A 10 16.01 -36.28 -9.28
CA LYS A 10 16.58 -35.24 -10.14
C LYS A 10 17.88 -34.62 -9.58
N TYR A 11 18.06 -34.69 -8.26
CA TYR A 11 19.23 -34.19 -7.55
C TYR A 11 19.80 -35.31 -6.67
N GLN A 12 21.12 -35.47 -6.66
CA GLN A 12 21.79 -36.52 -5.89
C GLN A 12 22.10 -36.04 -4.47
N THR A 13 22.31 -34.73 -4.28
CA THR A 13 22.64 -34.12 -2.99
C THR A 13 21.70 -32.96 -2.64
N GLN A 14 21.60 -32.64 -1.35
CA GLN A 14 20.83 -31.47 -0.89
C GLN A 14 21.42 -30.13 -1.33
N GLU A 15 22.75 -30.05 -1.48
CA GLU A 15 23.42 -28.83 -1.96
C GLU A 15 23.08 -28.57 -3.42
N GLU A 16 23.10 -29.60 -4.26
CA GLU A 16 22.73 -29.52 -5.67
C GLU A 16 21.27 -29.07 -5.83
N GLN A 17 20.37 -29.56 -4.97
CA GLN A 17 18.99 -29.10 -4.94
C GLN A 17 18.89 -27.61 -4.55
N ARG A 18 19.64 -27.17 -3.53
CA ARG A 18 19.65 -25.75 -3.11
C ARG A 18 20.18 -24.84 -4.21
N GLN A 19 21.27 -25.21 -4.87
CA GLN A 19 21.83 -24.46 -6.00
C GLN A 19 20.85 -24.37 -7.16
N ALA A 20 20.22 -25.50 -7.54
CA ALA A 20 19.24 -25.50 -8.62
C ALA A 20 18.00 -24.64 -8.30
N HIS A 21 17.55 -24.62 -7.05
CA HIS A 21 16.49 -23.71 -6.62
C HIS A 21 16.93 -22.24 -6.63
N ALA A 22 18.14 -21.94 -6.16
CA ALA A 22 18.68 -20.57 -6.19
C ALA A 22 18.77 -20.05 -7.63
N GLU A 23 19.32 -20.85 -8.56
CA GLU A 23 19.38 -20.50 -9.98
C GLU A 23 17.99 -20.34 -10.60
N SER A 24 17.07 -21.27 -10.32
CA SER A 24 15.69 -21.19 -10.83
C SER A 24 14.98 -19.92 -10.35
N SER A 25 15.13 -19.58 -9.08
CA SER A 25 14.60 -18.35 -8.48
C SER A 25 15.24 -17.11 -9.10
N ALA A 26 16.56 -17.09 -9.29
CA ALA A 26 17.27 -15.98 -9.93
C ALA A 26 16.81 -15.75 -11.38
N ARG A 27 16.66 -16.83 -12.18
CA ARG A 27 16.13 -16.78 -13.55
C ARG A 27 14.67 -16.30 -13.58
N SER A 28 13.85 -16.77 -12.64
CA SER A 28 12.45 -16.35 -12.52
C SER A 28 12.35 -14.87 -12.17
N TYR A 29 13.16 -14.39 -11.22
CA TYR A 29 13.21 -12.99 -10.80
C TYR A 29 13.63 -12.09 -11.95
N THR A 30 14.76 -12.39 -12.63
CA THR A 30 15.21 -11.61 -13.80
C THR A 30 14.15 -11.54 -14.89
N ARG A 31 13.44 -12.65 -15.17
CA ARG A 31 12.33 -12.67 -16.14
C ARG A 31 11.16 -11.76 -15.73
N HIS A 32 10.88 -11.62 -14.44
CA HIS A 32 9.74 -10.86 -13.93
C HIS A 32 10.11 -9.49 -13.33
N LYS A 33 11.40 -9.11 -13.30
CA LYS A 33 11.93 -7.91 -12.66
C LYS A 33 11.15 -6.65 -13.04
N ARG A 34 10.90 -6.44 -14.34
CA ARG A 34 10.12 -5.28 -14.82
C ARG A 34 8.68 -5.26 -14.29
N LYS A 35 8.02 -6.41 -14.19
CA LYS A 35 6.65 -6.50 -13.65
C LYS A 35 6.62 -6.25 -12.15
N ILE A 36 7.60 -6.78 -11.42
CA ILE A 36 7.78 -6.56 -9.98
C ILE A 36 8.00 -5.07 -9.73
N ASN A 37 8.97 -4.45 -10.40
CA ASN A 37 9.27 -3.03 -10.25
C ASN A 37 8.07 -2.14 -10.62
N LYS A 38 7.34 -2.47 -11.71
CA LYS A 38 6.12 -1.73 -12.10
C LYS A 38 5.01 -1.86 -11.05
N ARG A 39 4.88 -3.02 -10.39
CA ARG A 39 3.94 -3.22 -9.28
C ARG A 39 4.35 -2.40 -8.06
N HIS A 40 5.64 -2.35 -7.74
CA HIS A 40 6.18 -1.55 -6.64
C HIS A 40 5.95 -0.06 -6.91
N GLN A 41 6.31 0.45 -8.09
CA GLN A 41 6.04 1.82 -8.49
C GLN A 41 4.56 2.20 -8.38
N ARG A 42 3.64 1.33 -8.82
CA ARG A 42 2.19 1.58 -8.69
C ARG A 42 1.71 1.57 -7.24
N LYS A 43 2.28 0.73 -6.38
CA LYS A 43 1.95 0.70 -4.96
C LYS A 43 2.37 2.01 -4.27
N TYR A 44 3.46 2.61 -4.72
CA TYR A 44 4.10 3.75 -4.04
C TYR A 44 3.85 5.12 -4.70
N GLN A 45 3.46 5.19 -5.98
CA GLN A 45 2.99 6.44 -6.61
C GLN A 45 1.60 6.88 -6.14
N VAL A 46 0.90 6.06 -5.36
CA VAL A 46 -0.40 6.42 -4.74
C VAL A 46 -0.22 7.03 -3.35
N ALA A 47 1.02 7.15 -2.84
CA ALA A 47 1.29 7.98 -1.68
C ALA A 47 1.21 9.45 -2.11
N ASP A 48 0.24 10.17 -1.54
CA ASP A 48 -0.01 11.58 -1.80
C ASP A 48 1.27 12.43 -1.62
N PRO A 49 1.42 13.56 -2.34
CA PRO A 49 2.56 14.45 -2.17
C PRO A 49 2.68 14.88 -0.70
N PRO A 50 3.91 15.10 -0.19
CA PRO A 50 4.12 15.54 1.19
C PRO A 50 3.32 16.82 1.43
N LEU A 51 2.31 16.73 2.30
CA LEU A 51 1.56 17.89 2.74
C LEU A 51 2.55 18.84 3.43
N GLN A 52 2.83 19.98 2.80
CA GLN A 52 3.51 21.09 3.45
C GLN A 52 2.59 21.60 4.57
N VAL A 53 2.85 21.17 5.79
CA VAL A 53 2.09 21.62 6.96
C VAL A 53 2.69 22.94 7.44
N SER A 54 2.02 24.05 7.09
CA SER A 54 2.21 25.32 7.79
C SER A 54 1.91 25.11 9.27
N ALA A 55 2.91 25.31 10.12
CA ALA A 55 2.77 25.24 11.57
C ALA A 55 1.83 26.37 12.06
N VAL A 56 0.54 26.08 12.17
CA VAL A 56 -0.43 26.94 12.84
C VAL A 56 -0.65 26.37 14.25
N SER A 57 0.02 26.98 15.22
CA SER A 57 -0.28 26.79 16.65
C SER A 57 -1.74 27.11 16.90
N THR A 58 -2.55 26.09 17.15
CA THR A 58 -3.96 26.26 17.51
C THR A 58 -4.24 25.61 18.86
N HIS A 59 -3.78 26.27 19.93
CA HIS A 59 -4.33 26.07 21.26
C HIS A 59 -5.62 26.87 21.40
N GLN A 60 -6.73 26.46 20.77
CA GLN A 60 -8.04 27.07 21.09
C GLN A 60 -9.19 26.06 21.07
N ASN A 61 -9.78 25.91 22.25
CA ASN A 61 -11.13 25.44 22.55
C ASN A 61 -11.50 24.03 22.07
N ILE A 62 -11.23 23.06 22.94
CA ILE A 62 -11.91 21.75 22.97
C ILE A 62 -13.39 22.03 23.25
N SER A 63 -14.15 22.28 22.20
CA SER A 63 -15.60 22.19 22.22
C SER A 63 -15.97 20.77 22.65
N GLN A 64 -16.90 20.65 23.59
CA GLN A 64 -17.22 19.38 24.23
C GLN A 64 -17.41 18.23 23.20
N PRO A 65 -16.79 17.06 23.39
CA PRO A 65 -16.79 15.97 22.42
C PRO A 65 -18.21 15.52 22.00
N LYS A 66 -19.22 15.73 22.87
CA LYS A 66 -20.62 15.40 22.61
C LYS A 66 -21.25 16.19 21.45
N THR A 67 -20.85 17.44 21.22
CA THR A 67 -21.41 18.29 20.15
C THR A 67 -20.82 17.92 18.78
N ILE A 68 -19.54 17.54 18.77
CA ILE A 68 -18.81 17.09 17.57
C ILE A 68 -19.33 15.72 17.11
N ILE A 69 -19.58 14.78 18.02
CA ILE A 69 -20.15 13.46 17.69
C ILE A 69 -21.55 13.59 17.09
N LYS A 70 -22.39 14.50 17.61
CA LYS A 70 -23.75 14.74 17.07
C LYS A 70 -23.73 15.32 15.66
N SER A 71 -22.87 16.30 15.37
CA SER A 71 -22.77 16.89 14.04
C SER A 71 -22.15 15.93 13.01
N LEU A 72 -21.19 15.11 13.43
CA LEU A 72 -20.61 14.03 12.62
C LEU A 72 -21.65 12.97 12.25
N ASN A 73 -22.43 12.49 13.22
CA ASN A 73 -23.49 11.53 12.98
C ASN A 73 -24.55 12.08 12.01
N LEU A 74 -24.91 13.36 12.13
CA LEU A 74 -25.88 13.99 11.22
C LEU A 74 -25.35 14.10 9.78
N HIS A 75 -24.07 14.45 9.61
CA HIS A 75 -23.45 14.54 8.28
C HIS A 75 -23.31 13.15 7.62
N LEU A 76 -22.92 12.14 8.41
CA LEU A 76 -22.85 10.74 7.97
C LEU A 76 -24.22 10.20 7.58
N LEU A 77 -25.23 10.42 8.42
CA LEU A 77 -26.60 10.00 8.15
C LEU A 77 -27.13 10.67 6.88
N ASN A 78 -26.97 11.98 6.76
CA ASN A 78 -27.41 12.71 5.56
C ASN A 78 -26.68 12.28 4.29
N ARG A 79 -25.39 11.94 4.37
CA ARG A 79 -24.61 11.47 3.23
C ARG A 79 -24.94 10.03 2.87
N ALA A 80 -25.16 9.17 3.86
CA ALA A 80 -25.63 7.79 3.67
C ALA A 80 -27.04 7.78 3.06
N LEU A 81 -27.95 8.64 3.54
CA LEU A 81 -29.29 8.82 3.00
C LEU A 81 -29.25 9.31 1.54
N ARG A 82 -28.45 10.33 1.22
CA ARG A 82 -28.28 10.78 -0.18
C ARG A 82 -27.68 9.71 -1.09
N LYS A 83 -26.75 8.88 -0.58
CA LYS A 83 -26.21 7.75 -1.33
C LYS A 83 -27.25 6.62 -1.46
N ASN A 84 -28.17 6.48 -0.51
CA ASN A 84 -29.27 5.52 -0.53
C ASN A 84 -30.37 5.92 -1.53
N ASP A 85 -30.74 7.20 -1.60
CA ASP A 85 -31.72 7.69 -2.59
C ASP A 85 -31.18 7.52 -4.02
N ASN A 86 -29.89 7.81 -4.23
CA ASN A 86 -29.22 7.54 -5.49
C ASN A 86 -29.08 6.03 -5.77
N PHE A 87 -28.96 5.19 -4.73
CA PHE A 87 -28.92 3.74 -4.86
C PHE A 87 -30.28 3.18 -5.27
N LEU A 88 -31.37 3.59 -4.60
CA LEU A 88 -32.73 3.19 -4.93
C LEU A 88 -33.08 3.60 -6.36
N ALA A 89 -32.81 4.86 -6.74
CA ALA A 89 -33.05 5.32 -8.11
C ALA A 89 -32.23 4.55 -9.17
N LEU A 90 -31.00 4.10 -8.86
CA LEU A 90 -30.21 3.29 -9.80
C LEU A 90 -30.70 1.84 -9.89
N VAL A 91 -31.07 1.24 -8.76
CA VAL A 91 -31.51 -0.16 -8.69
C VAL A 91 -32.91 -0.32 -9.29
N GLU A 92 -33.79 0.68 -9.16
CA GLU A 92 -35.13 0.67 -9.75
C GLU A 92 -35.10 0.71 -11.28
N HIS A 93 -34.11 1.40 -11.87
CA HIS A 93 -34.05 1.60 -13.32
C HIS A 93 -33.13 0.62 -14.06
N SER A 94 -32.05 0.12 -13.44
CA SER A 94 -31.23 -0.95 -14.03
C SER A 94 -30.29 -1.60 -12.99
N PRO A 95 -30.63 -2.79 -12.48
CA PRO A 95 -29.75 -3.57 -11.61
C PRO A 95 -28.37 -3.87 -12.22
N HIS A 96 -28.27 -3.95 -13.55
CA HIS A 96 -27.00 -4.15 -14.26
C HIS A 96 -26.11 -2.91 -14.24
N ALA A 97 -26.67 -1.70 -14.40
CA ALA A 97 -25.90 -0.46 -14.29
C ALA A 97 -25.35 -0.26 -12.87
N TYR A 98 -26.09 -0.71 -11.86
CA TYR A 98 -25.61 -0.72 -10.48
C TYR A 98 -24.43 -1.70 -10.27
N ALA A 99 -24.51 -2.92 -10.83
CA ALA A 99 -23.44 -3.90 -10.75
C ALA A 99 -22.16 -3.44 -11.46
N GLU A 100 -22.26 -2.77 -12.61
CA GLU A 100 -21.11 -2.14 -13.29
C GLU A 100 -20.52 -0.98 -12.49
N ARG A 101 -21.36 -0.20 -11.81
CA ARG A 101 -20.89 0.88 -10.95
C ARG A 101 -20.18 0.34 -9.71
N LEU A 102 -20.67 -0.74 -9.10
CA LEU A 102 -20.01 -1.46 -8.00
C LEU A 102 -18.71 -2.16 -8.42
N SER A 103 -18.60 -2.59 -9.67
CA SER A 103 -17.35 -3.16 -10.17
C SER A 103 -16.31 -2.08 -10.53
N SER A 104 -16.74 -0.83 -10.73
CA SER A 104 -15.84 0.29 -10.98
C SER A 104 -14.93 0.57 -9.76
N THR A 105 -13.66 0.86 -9.99
CA THR A 105 -12.69 1.12 -8.91
C THR A 105 -12.78 2.53 -8.32
N SER A 106 -13.65 3.39 -8.86
CA SER A 106 -13.75 4.80 -8.44
C SER A 106 -14.50 4.94 -7.11
N TRP A 107 -15.67 4.33 -6.96
CA TRP A 107 -16.45 4.43 -5.73
C TRP A 107 -15.74 3.80 -4.52
N LYS A 108 -14.96 2.72 -4.73
CA LYS A 108 -14.14 2.12 -3.67
C LYS A 108 -13.10 3.11 -3.16
N ARG A 109 -12.46 3.85 -4.07
CA ARG A 109 -11.49 4.90 -3.72
C ARG A 109 -12.15 6.05 -2.97
N GLU A 110 -13.32 6.49 -3.42
CA GLU A 110 -14.10 7.53 -2.71
C GLU A 110 -14.55 7.07 -1.32
N LEU A 111 -15.00 5.83 -1.18
CA LEU A 111 -15.40 5.27 0.11
C LEU A 111 -14.21 5.18 1.07
N ILE A 112 -13.06 4.71 0.59
CA ILE A 112 -11.83 4.65 1.40
C ILE A 112 -11.45 6.05 1.87
N LYS A 113 -11.44 7.06 0.97
CA LYS A 113 -11.18 8.46 1.32
C LYS A 113 -12.16 8.99 2.36
N ASP A 114 -13.45 8.69 2.20
CA ASP A 114 -14.46 9.11 3.17
C ASP A 114 -14.17 8.48 4.54
N VAL A 115 -13.91 7.17 4.60
CA VAL A 115 -13.61 6.43 5.83
C VAL A 115 -12.37 6.97 6.54
N THR A 116 -11.28 7.23 5.81
CA THR A 116 -10.04 7.77 6.40
C THR A 116 -10.27 9.16 7.00
N ILE A 117 -11.01 10.04 6.31
CA ILE A 117 -11.37 11.36 6.86
C ILE A 117 -12.20 11.23 8.15
N PHE A 118 -13.05 10.22 8.26
CA PHE A 118 -13.83 9.98 9.47
C PHE A 118 -12.97 9.45 10.62
N GLU A 119 -12.09 8.50 10.32
CA GLU A 119 -11.12 7.97 11.27
C GLU A 119 -10.28 9.09 11.88
N ASP A 120 -9.69 9.96 11.04
CA ASP A 120 -8.91 11.12 11.48
C ASP A 120 -9.72 12.05 12.40
N ARG A 121 -11.00 12.30 12.08
CA ARG A 121 -11.87 13.16 12.90
C ARG A 121 -12.20 12.53 14.25
N ILE A 122 -12.41 11.21 14.30
CA ILE A 122 -12.65 10.48 15.55
C ILE A 122 -11.39 10.51 16.42
N LEU A 123 -10.23 10.23 15.83
CA LEU A 123 -8.95 10.23 16.53
C LEU A 123 -8.58 11.61 17.07
N ASN A 124 -8.81 12.67 16.28
CA ASN A 124 -8.65 14.05 16.73
C ASN A 124 -9.61 14.42 17.87
N ALA A 125 -10.88 13.99 17.78
CA ALA A 125 -11.85 14.21 18.86
C ALA A 125 -11.49 13.44 20.15
N ALA A 126 -10.80 12.31 20.03
CA ALA A 126 -10.25 11.55 21.15
C ALA A 126 -8.95 12.14 21.72
N GLY A 127 -8.38 13.18 21.07
CA GLY A 127 -7.12 13.81 21.47
C GLY A 127 -5.86 13.03 21.10
N VAL A 128 -5.98 11.93 20.33
CA VAL A 128 -4.86 11.05 19.94
C VAL A 128 -4.42 11.30 18.49
N GLY A 129 -5.15 12.13 17.73
CA GLY A 129 -4.87 12.34 16.31
C GLY A 129 -3.46 12.86 16.02
N ASN A 130 -2.93 13.77 16.84
CA ASN A 130 -1.57 14.29 16.68
C ASN A 130 -0.52 13.21 16.94
N ASP A 131 -0.65 12.46 18.04
CA ASP A 131 0.27 11.38 18.39
C ASP A 131 0.25 10.28 17.32
N LEU A 132 -0.93 9.94 16.80
CA LEU A 132 -1.05 8.96 15.71
C LEU A 132 -0.41 9.47 14.42
N ALA A 133 -0.59 10.76 14.09
CA ALA A 133 0.05 11.38 12.92
C ALA A 133 1.58 11.36 13.04
N GLU A 134 2.13 11.59 14.23
CA GLU A 134 3.58 11.47 14.49
C GLU A 134 4.06 10.03 14.34
N VAL A 135 3.34 9.05 14.92
CA VAL A 135 3.64 7.62 14.76
C VAL A 135 3.60 7.22 13.29
N GLN A 136 2.58 7.68 12.55
CA GLN A 136 2.44 7.38 11.13
C GLN A 136 3.59 7.99 10.31
N LYS A 137 4.01 9.21 10.63
CA LYS A 137 5.19 9.83 9.99
C LYS A 137 6.47 9.03 10.23
N ILE A 138 6.69 8.56 11.47
CA ILE A 138 7.83 7.70 11.80
C ILE A 138 7.74 6.39 11.03
N TRP A 139 6.55 5.78 11.00
CA TRP A 139 6.28 4.54 10.28
C TRP A 139 6.54 4.67 8.78
N GLU A 140 6.11 5.75 8.15
CA GLU A 140 6.39 6.04 6.74
C GLU A 140 7.90 6.15 6.47
N GLY A 141 8.63 6.83 7.36
CA GLY A 141 10.10 6.88 7.29
C GLY A 141 10.76 5.50 7.45
N MET A 142 10.25 4.65 8.35
CA MET A 142 10.73 3.27 8.50
C MET A 142 10.49 2.44 7.24
N GLN A 143 9.30 2.54 6.63
CA GLN A 143 8.99 1.86 5.37
C GLN A 143 9.86 2.35 4.22
N GLU A 144 10.24 3.62 4.22
CA GLU A 144 11.15 4.15 3.22
C GLU A 144 12.56 3.54 3.35
N VAL A 145 13.09 3.48 4.57
CA VAL A 145 14.37 2.79 4.86
C VAL A 145 14.31 1.31 4.48
N GLU A 146 13.21 0.62 4.81
CA GLU A 146 13.00 -0.77 4.41
C GLU A 146 13.12 -0.95 2.88
N ARG A 147 12.49 -0.06 2.10
CA ARG A 147 12.58 -0.09 0.62
C ARG A 147 14.00 0.18 0.13
N TRP A 148 14.74 1.09 0.76
CA TRP A 148 16.13 1.34 0.43
C TRP A 148 17.00 0.10 0.66
N LEU A 149 16.77 -0.60 1.76
CA LEU A 149 17.45 -1.86 2.07
C LEU A 149 17.07 -2.96 1.07
N GLU A 150 15.80 -3.09 0.72
CA GLU A 150 15.33 -4.03 -0.31
C GLU A 150 16.00 -3.78 -1.66
N ASP A 151 16.16 -2.52 -2.07
CA ASP A 151 16.80 -2.15 -3.35
C ASP A 151 18.28 -2.53 -3.37
N ILE A 152 19.00 -2.25 -2.27
CA ILE A 152 20.40 -2.67 -2.09
C ILE A 152 20.50 -4.19 -2.10
N LEU A 153 19.65 -4.89 -1.36
CA LEU A 153 19.63 -6.37 -1.33
C LEU A 153 19.36 -6.95 -2.73
N CYS A 154 18.39 -6.41 -3.47
CA CYS A 154 18.14 -6.80 -4.85
C CYS A 154 19.38 -6.60 -5.72
N GLY A 155 20.06 -5.46 -5.61
CA GLY A 155 21.31 -5.20 -6.32
C GLY A 155 22.43 -6.18 -5.95
N THR A 156 22.61 -6.49 -4.66
CA THR A 156 23.61 -7.47 -4.21
C THR A 156 23.35 -8.88 -4.75
N LEU A 157 22.09 -9.30 -4.84
CA LEU A 157 21.70 -10.60 -5.39
C LEU A 157 21.95 -10.72 -6.90
N GLU A 158 21.98 -9.60 -7.62
CA GLU A 158 22.34 -9.57 -9.04
C GLU A 158 23.86 -9.61 -9.27
N GLY A 159 24.63 -9.15 -8.28
CA GLY A 159 26.09 -9.18 -8.28
C GLY A 159 26.70 -7.83 -7.91
N VAL A 160 27.90 -7.87 -7.34
CA VAL A 160 28.60 -6.67 -6.84
C VAL A 160 28.86 -5.64 -7.95
N ASP A 161 29.16 -6.09 -9.17
CA ASP A 161 29.38 -5.21 -10.32
C ASP A 161 28.11 -4.43 -10.70
N ILE A 162 26.95 -5.08 -10.62
CA ILE A 162 25.66 -4.46 -10.91
C ILE A 162 25.32 -3.44 -9.83
N LEU A 163 25.48 -3.79 -8.54
CA LEU A 163 25.27 -2.85 -7.45
C LEU A 163 26.18 -1.61 -7.58
N THR A 164 27.46 -1.82 -7.91
CA THR A 164 28.44 -0.74 -8.09
C THR A 164 28.00 0.20 -9.21
N LYS A 165 27.53 -0.36 -10.33
CA LYS A 165 27.00 0.43 -11.44
C LYS A 165 25.74 1.21 -11.04
N VAL A 166 24.76 0.56 -10.41
CA VAL A 166 23.50 1.20 -9.96
C VAL A 166 23.78 2.34 -8.96
N TYR A 167 24.76 2.15 -8.07
CA TYR A 167 25.24 3.16 -7.13
C TYR A 167 25.90 4.36 -7.85
N GLN A 168 26.78 4.10 -8.81
CA GLN A 168 27.46 5.13 -9.62
C GLN A 168 26.46 5.93 -10.46
N ASP A 169 25.46 5.25 -11.03
CA ASP A 169 24.38 5.85 -11.83
C ASP A 169 23.37 6.65 -10.98
N GLN A 170 23.54 6.67 -9.65
CA GLN A 170 22.65 7.32 -8.69
C GLN A 170 21.18 6.85 -8.78
N THR A 171 20.99 5.56 -9.10
CA THR A 171 19.66 4.99 -9.32
C THR A 171 19.09 4.26 -8.12
N LEU A 172 19.82 4.19 -7.00
CA LEU A 172 19.32 3.59 -5.76
C LEU A 172 18.23 4.47 -5.13
N MET A 173 17.21 3.84 -4.54
CA MET A 173 16.06 4.56 -4.01
C MET A 173 16.43 5.65 -2.99
N TYR A 174 17.41 5.42 -2.12
CA TYR A 174 17.85 6.43 -1.14
C TYR A 174 18.59 7.61 -1.76
N GLN A 175 19.19 7.44 -2.94
CA GLN A 175 19.88 8.51 -3.66
C GLN A 175 18.87 9.45 -4.35
N LEU A 176 17.69 8.92 -4.67
CA LEU A 176 16.58 9.64 -5.30
C LEU A 176 15.71 10.41 -4.29
N ALA A 177 15.78 10.08 -3.00
CA ALA A 177 14.97 10.67 -1.93
C ALA A 177 15.46 12.06 -1.45
N LYS A 178 16.21 12.80 -2.29
CA LYS A 178 16.74 14.13 -1.97
C LYS A 178 15.75 15.25 -2.22
#